data_AF-A0A933SS69-F1
#
_entry.id   AF-A0A933SS69-F1
#
_cell.length_a   1.000
_cell.length_b   1.000
_cell.length_c   1.000
_cell.angle_alpha   90.00
_cell.angle_beta   90.00
_cell.angle_gamma   90.00
#
_symmetry.space_group_name_H-M   'P 1'
#
loop_
_entity.id
_entity.type
_entity.pdbx_description
1 polymer ?
#
loop_
_entity_poly.entity_id
_entity_poly.type
_entity_poly.pdbx_seq_one_letter_code
_entity_poly.pdbx_strand_id
1 'polypeptide(L)'
;MENFIFEFIDQSLGRRDGEMLSVHLRQCRDCQMKMEDLLRFRASIKFHKAMEPSPVADESFTFSVLDRLSKQGAFAPQPAVAGWIEKIHSAFTPYRVRWLAPAFAIMIFLLLPLSLFEKNGSNQGEVRVPSVVNIAKQTNPIPVQPVAVQQKLKKQSELDEYLMFHAQNASQSHIGYPVIYASY
;
A
#
# COMPACT_ATOMS: atom_id res chain seq x y z
N MET A 1 19.03 16.53 11.92
CA MET A 1 19.03 15.09 11.58
C MET A 1 17.68 14.65 11.00
N GLU A 2 16.55 15.21 11.45
CA GLU A 2 15.21 14.78 11.02
C GLU A 2 14.98 14.95 9.50
N ASN A 3 15.47 16.03 8.88
CA ASN A 3 15.38 16.22 7.43
C ASN A 3 16.04 15.10 6.60
N PHE A 4 17.17 14.55 7.07
CA PHE A 4 17.87 13.46 6.37
C PHE A 4 17.07 12.15 6.37
N ILE A 5 16.27 11.90 7.41
CA ILE A 5 15.43 10.71 7.48
C ILE A 5 14.30 10.80 6.45
N PHE A 6 13.68 11.98 6.29
CA PHE A 6 12.65 12.20 5.28
C PHE A 6 13.19 12.03 3.86
N GLU A 7 14.31 12.68 3.53
CA GLU A 7 14.93 12.56 2.22
C GLU A 7 15.40 11.12 1.91
N PHE A 8 15.81 10.35 2.92
CA PHE A 8 16.14 8.94 2.74
C PHE A 8 14.92 8.09 2.42
N ILE A 9 13.78 8.35 3.07
CA ILE A 9 12.52 7.63 2.79
C ILE A 9 12.02 7.97 1.38
N ASP A 10 12.20 9.21 0.93
CA ASP A 10 11.81 9.66 -0.42
C ASP A 10 12.85 9.32 -1.51
N GLN A 11 13.92 8.59 -1.16
CA GLN A 11 15.00 8.20 -2.06
C GLN A 11 15.68 9.39 -2.77
N SER A 12 15.57 10.60 -2.22
CA SER A 12 16.23 11.79 -2.73
C SER A 12 17.65 11.96 -2.18
N LEU A 13 18.02 11.17 -1.16
CA LEU A 13 19.34 11.23 -0.57
C LEU A 13 20.43 10.76 -1.54
N GLY A 14 21.55 11.49 -1.59
CA GLY A 14 22.74 11.05 -2.32
C GLY A 14 23.29 9.74 -1.77
N ARG A 15 23.92 8.93 -2.63
CA ARG A 15 24.43 7.59 -2.27
C ARG A 15 25.35 7.59 -1.03
N ARG A 16 26.24 8.58 -0.93
CA ARG A 16 27.17 8.74 0.19
C ARG A 16 26.44 8.99 1.51
N ASP A 17 25.46 9.89 1.50
CA ASP A 17 24.69 10.25 2.69
C ASP A 17 23.77 9.09 3.10
N GLY A 18 23.27 8.33 2.12
CA GLY A 18 22.48 7.12 2.37
C GLY A 18 23.29 6.04 3.09
N GLU A 19 24.54 5.82 2.69
CA GLU A 19 25.45 4.91 3.38
C GLU A 19 25.74 5.38 4.81
N MET A 20 26.06 6.66 5.00
CA MET A 20 26.32 7.25 6.33
C MET A 20 25.11 7.09 7.26
N LEU A 21 23.92 7.42 6.77
CA LEU A 21 22.67 7.27 7.53
C LEU A 21 22.39 5.80 7.86
N SER A 22 22.65 4.88 6.92
CA SER A 22 22.46 3.44 7.16
C SER A 22 23.38 2.90 8.26
N VAL A 23 24.63 3.37 8.32
CA VAL A 23 25.57 3.02 9.39
C VAL A 23 25.09 3.61 10.72
N HIS A 24 24.65 4.87 10.72
CA HIS A 24 24.12 5.51 11.93
C HIS A 24 22.87 4.80 12.48
N LEU A 25 21.93 4.42 11.60
CA LEU A 25 20.72 3.69 11.99
C LEU A 25 21.01 2.32 12.60
N ARG A 26 22.14 1.68 12.25
CA ARG A 26 22.57 0.42 12.89
C ARG A 26 23.14 0.63 14.29
N GLN A 27 23.71 1.80 14.57
CA GLN A 27 24.38 2.09 15.83
C GLN A 27 23.49 2.83 16.83
N CYS A 28 22.50 3.59 16.37
CA CYS A 28 21.63 4.42 17.19
C CYS A 28 20.20 3.88 17.24
N ARG A 29 19.82 3.29 18.38
CA ARG A 29 18.48 2.71 18.61
C ARG A 29 17.36 3.74 18.54
N ASP A 30 17.59 4.96 19.02
CA ASP A 30 16.57 6.02 19.00
C ASP A 30 16.23 6.47 17.58
N CYS A 31 17.25 6.60 16.72
CA CYS A 31 17.06 6.91 15.31
C CYS A 31 16.36 5.76 14.57
N GLN A 32 16.65 4.51 14.94
CA GLN A 32 15.96 3.33 14.40
C GLN A 32 14.46 3.35 14.76
N MET A 33 14.10 3.63 16.01
CA MET A 33 12.69 3.72 16.43
C MET A 33 11.96 4.85 15.70
N LYS A 34 12.58 6.04 15.60
CA LYS A 34 12.01 7.16 14.82
C LYS A 34 11.75 6.79 13.36
N MET A 35 12.68 6.06 12.73
CA MET A 35 12.53 5.59 11.36
C MET A 35 11.36 4.62 11.21
N GLU A 36 11.21 3.67 12.15
CA GLU A 36 10.08 2.74 12.15
C GLU A 36 8.73 3.45 12.33
N ASP A 37 8.65 4.44 13.22
CA ASP A 37 7.45 5.24 13.44
C ASP A 37 7.05 6.03 12.19
N LEU A 38 8.01 6.62 11.49
CA LEU A 38 7.76 7.32 10.22
C LEU A 38 7.26 6.36 9.13
N LEU A 39 7.82 5.15 9.04
CA LEU A 39 7.36 4.13 8.11
C LEU A 39 5.93 3.67 8.42
N ARG A 40 5.59 3.48 9.71
CA ARG A 40 4.22 3.18 10.15
C ARG A 40 3.25 4.31 9.82
N PHE A 41 3.65 5.56 10.05
CA PHE A 41 2.83 6.71 9.72
C PHE A 41 2.56 6.78 8.20
N ARG A 42 3.59 6.60 7.36
CA ARG A 42 3.42 6.55 5.90
C ARG A 42 2.51 5.41 5.46
N ALA A 43 2.59 4.24 6.09
CA ALA A 43 1.69 3.12 5.82
C ALA A 43 0.23 3.47 6.17
N SER A 44 0.00 4.13 7.32
CA SER A 44 -1.35 4.58 7.69
C SER A 44 -1.92 5.63 6.73
N ILE A 45 -1.10 6.59 6.26
CA ILE A 45 -1.53 7.57 5.25
C ILE A 45 -1.90 6.88 3.94
N LYS A 46 -1.08 5.92 3.48
CA LYS A 46 -1.38 5.16 2.26
C LYS A 46 -2.68 4.38 2.39
N PHE A 47 -2.92 3.78 3.55
CA PHE A 47 -4.16 3.08 3.84
C PHE A 47 -5.37 4.02 3.84
N HIS A 48 -5.27 5.18 4.49
CA HIS A 48 -6.32 6.20 4.47
C HIS A 48 -6.57 6.74 3.06
N LYS A 49 -5.53 7.01 2.28
CA LYS A 49 -5.67 7.47 0.89
C LYS A 49 -6.30 6.40 -0.02
N ALA A 50 -6.12 5.12 0.29
CA ALA A 50 -6.79 4.03 -0.41
C ALA A 50 -8.26 3.88 0.00
N MET A 51 -8.61 4.31 1.21
CA MET A 51 -9.99 4.30 1.74
C MET A 51 -10.77 5.58 1.45
N GLU A 52 -10.09 6.70 1.22
CA GLU A 52 -10.76 7.86 0.67
C GLU A 52 -11.35 7.44 -0.68
N PRO A 53 -12.69 7.48 -0.83
CA PRO A 53 -13.26 7.35 -2.15
C PRO A 53 -12.60 8.46 -2.96
N SER A 54 -11.80 8.06 -3.96
CA SER A 54 -11.21 8.99 -4.92
C SER A 54 -12.28 10.04 -5.21
N PRO A 55 -11.98 11.35 -5.06
CA PRO A 55 -12.97 12.39 -5.30
C PRO A 55 -13.62 11.99 -6.61
N VAL A 56 -14.91 11.64 -6.53
CA VAL A 56 -15.67 11.04 -7.63
C VAL A 56 -15.22 11.82 -8.83
N ALA A 57 -14.45 11.18 -9.72
CA ALA A 57 -13.91 11.87 -10.86
C ALA A 57 -15.16 12.33 -11.57
N ASP A 58 -15.45 13.62 -11.40
CA ASP A 58 -16.73 14.21 -11.72
C ASP A 58 -17.02 13.73 -13.13
N GLU A 59 -18.22 13.21 -13.42
CA GLU A 59 -18.45 12.46 -14.68
C GLU A 59 -17.91 13.26 -15.89
N SER A 60 -18.01 14.59 -15.79
CA SER A 60 -17.36 15.61 -16.62
C SER A 60 -15.85 15.42 -16.90
N PHE A 61 -15.04 15.10 -15.89
CA PHE A 61 -13.61 14.82 -16.01
C PHE A 61 -13.37 13.52 -16.79
N THR A 62 -14.12 12.46 -16.49
CA THR A 62 -13.98 11.20 -17.24
C THR A 62 -14.38 11.36 -18.70
N PHE A 63 -15.44 12.11 -19.00
CA PHE A 63 -15.83 12.45 -20.37
C PHE A 63 -14.79 13.30 -21.09
N SER A 64 -14.18 14.28 -20.41
CA SER A 64 -13.13 15.13 -20.97
C SER A 64 -11.85 14.33 -21.30
N VAL A 65 -11.46 13.40 -20.43
CA VAL A 65 -10.31 12.51 -20.67
C VAL A 65 -10.61 11.54 -21.82
N LEU A 66 -11.81 10.95 -21.87
CA LEU A 66 -12.24 10.07 -22.95
C LEU A 66 -12.32 10.78 -24.31
N ASP A 67 -12.82 12.03 -24.34
CA ASP A 67 -12.88 12.85 -25.55
C ASP A 67 -11.48 13.23 -26.07
N ARG A 68 -10.54 13.54 -25.17
CA ARG A 68 -9.14 13.78 -25.57
C ARG A 68 -8.46 12.52 -26.09
N LEU A 69 -8.70 11.38 -25.46
CA LEU A 69 -8.15 10.08 -25.89
C LEU A 69 -8.75 9.61 -27.22
N SER A 70 -10.04 9.86 -27.47
CA SER A 70 -10.68 9.54 -28.75
C SER A 70 -10.12 10.39 -29.89
N LYS A 71 -9.93 11.69 -29.67
CA LYS A 71 -9.29 12.61 -30.63
C LYS A 71 -7.83 12.25 -30.93
N GLN A 72 -7.14 11.64 -29.97
CA GLN A 72 -5.78 11.11 -30.15
C GLN A 72 -5.73 9.73 -30.81
N GLY A 73 -6.86 9.16 -31.19
CA GLY A 73 -6.91 7.85 -31.86
C GLY A 73 -6.61 6.68 -30.93
N ALA A 74 -6.71 6.85 -29.59
CA ALA A 74 -6.53 5.75 -28.64
C ALA A 74 -7.55 4.61 -28.85
N PHE A 75 -8.69 4.91 -29.47
CA PHE A 75 -9.74 3.97 -29.85
C PHE A 75 -9.83 3.72 -31.37
N ALA A 76 -8.83 4.15 -32.14
CA ALA A 76 -8.76 3.75 -33.54
C ALA A 76 -8.71 2.21 -33.60
N PRO A 77 -9.43 1.56 -34.53
CA PRO A 77 -9.36 0.10 -34.69
C PRO A 77 -7.89 -0.25 -34.94
N GLN A 78 -7.26 -0.90 -33.95
CA GLN A 78 -5.88 -1.32 -34.09
C GLN A 78 -5.77 -2.16 -35.37
N PRO A 79 -4.76 -1.91 -36.22
CA PRO A 79 -4.56 -2.76 -37.40
C PRO A 79 -4.40 -4.19 -36.93
N ALA A 80 -5.22 -5.09 -37.49
CA ALA A 80 -5.49 -6.45 -37.04
C ALA A 80 -4.24 -7.18 -36.50
N VAL A 81 -4.07 -7.15 -35.16
CA VAL A 81 -3.08 -7.96 -34.44
C VAL A 81 -3.39 -9.46 -34.58
N ALA A 82 -4.60 -9.81 -35.03
CA ALA A 82 -5.04 -11.16 -35.33
C ALA A 82 -4.06 -11.92 -36.24
N GLY A 83 -3.53 -11.29 -37.30
CA GLY A 83 -2.60 -11.95 -38.23
C GLY A 83 -1.21 -12.21 -37.63
N TRP A 84 -0.77 -11.39 -36.67
CA TRP A 84 0.51 -11.58 -35.97
C TRP A 84 0.41 -12.66 -34.91
N ILE A 85 -0.71 -12.70 -34.18
CA ILE A 85 -0.97 -13.74 -33.17
C ILE A 85 -0.97 -15.10 -33.84
N GLU A 86 -1.65 -15.26 -34.99
CA GLU A 86 -1.71 -16.52 -35.72
C GLU A 86 -0.33 -16.99 -36.21
N LYS A 87 0.51 -16.04 -36.68
CA LYS A 87 1.87 -16.30 -37.13
C LYS A 87 2.86 -16.61 -35.99
N ILE A 88 2.69 -16.01 -34.81
CA ILE A 88 3.47 -16.32 -33.61
C ILE A 88 3.02 -17.68 -33.04
N HIS A 89 1.73 -17.97 -33.06
CA HIS A 89 1.19 -19.21 -32.52
C HIS A 89 1.62 -20.42 -33.34
N SER A 90 1.73 -20.29 -34.67
CA SER A 90 2.25 -21.35 -35.57
C SER A 90 3.77 -21.55 -35.45
N ALA A 91 4.52 -20.51 -35.06
CA ALA A 91 5.97 -20.60 -34.89
C ALA A 91 6.37 -21.25 -33.54
N PHE A 92 5.53 -21.13 -32.50
CA PHE A 92 5.82 -21.64 -31.16
C PHE A 92 5.17 -22.98 -30.79
N THR A 93 4.23 -23.48 -31.60
CA THR A 93 3.58 -24.80 -31.39
C THR A 93 4.54 -25.99 -31.30
N PRO A 94 5.63 -26.13 -32.08
CA PRO A 94 6.51 -27.29 -31.96
C PRO A 94 7.38 -27.28 -30.68
N TYR A 95 7.54 -26.12 -30.02
CA TYR A 95 8.38 -26.02 -28.83
C TYR A 95 7.63 -26.30 -27.53
N ARG A 96 6.30 -26.07 -27.46
CA ARG A 96 5.54 -26.26 -26.21
C ARG A 96 5.38 -27.73 -25.82
N VAL A 97 5.20 -28.63 -26.78
CA VAL A 97 4.90 -30.05 -26.48
C VAL A 97 6.15 -30.82 -26.03
N ARG A 98 7.35 -30.40 -26.48
CA ARG A 98 8.60 -31.13 -26.18
C ARG A 98 9.13 -30.90 -24.76
N TRP A 99 8.77 -29.79 -24.12
CA TRP A 99 9.23 -29.45 -22.75
C TRP A 99 8.21 -29.73 -21.65
N LEU A 100 6.91 -29.83 -21.98
CA LEU A 100 5.87 -30.10 -20.98
C LEU A 100 5.88 -31.55 -20.49
N ALA A 101 6.24 -32.52 -21.34
CA ALA A 101 6.33 -33.93 -20.96
C ALA A 101 7.36 -34.20 -19.84
N PRO A 102 8.63 -33.72 -19.92
CA PRO A 102 9.58 -33.92 -18.82
C PRO A 102 9.22 -33.12 -17.56
N ALA A 103 8.64 -31.92 -17.69
CA ALA A 103 8.23 -31.13 -16.53
C ALA A 103 7.11 -31.81 -15.72
N PHE A 104 6.14 -32.43 -16.39
CA PHE A 104 5.08 -33.21 -15.74
C PHE A 104 5.63 -34.48 -15.05
N ALA A 105 6.57 -35.18 -15.69
CA ALA A 105 7.21 -36.34 -15.08
C ALA A 105 7.96 -35.97 -13.79
N ILE A 106 8.69 -34.84 -13.78
CA ILE A 106 9.39 -34.34 -12.59
C ILE A 106 8.42 -33.96 -11.47
N MET A 107 7.32 -33.26 -11.81
CA MET A 107 6.27 -32.91 -10.84
C MET A 107 5.63 -34.15 -10.21
N ILE A 108 5.30 -35.17 -11.01
CA ILE A 108 4.75 -36.43 -10.51
C ILE A 108 5.76 -37.15 -9.60
N PHE A 109 7.04 -37.18 -9.98
CA PHE A 109 8.08 -37.83 -9.18
C PHE A 109 8.35 -37.11 -7.85
N LEU A 110 8.20 -35.79 -7.80
CA LEU A 110 8.29 -34.99 -6.56
C LEU A 110 7.05 -35.13 -5.66
N LEU A 111 5.86 -35.34 -6.23
CA LEU A 111 4.61 -35.49 -5.48
C LEU A 111 4.35 -36.93 -4.98
N LEU A 112 4.96 -37.94 -5.62
CA LEU A 112 4.83 -39.35 -5.22
C LEU A 112 5.30 -39.67 -3.78
N PRO A 113 6.44 -39.14 -3.28
CA PRO A 113 6.88 -39.44 -1.91
C PRO A 113 6.02 -38.75 -0.84
N LEU A 114 5.38 -37.61 -1.15
CA LEU A 114 4.52 -36.88 -0.20
C LEU A 114 3.23 -37.66 0.12
N SER A 115 2.67 -38.34 -0.88
CA SER A 115 1.43 -39.12 -0.71
C SER A 115 1.64 -40.48 -0.03
N LEU A 116 2.88 -41.01 -0.02
CA LEU A 116 3.23 -42.21 0.75
C LEU A 116 3.50 -41.92 2.24
N PHE A 117 3.80 -40.68 2.61
CA PHE A 117 4.06 -40.31 4.01
C PHE A 117 2.78 -40.12 4.83
N GLU A 118 1.65 -39.84 4.19
CA GLU A 118 0.39 -39.54 4.88
C GLU A 118 -0.30 -40.79 5.47
N LYS A 119 0.09 -42.00 5.06
CA LYS A 119 -0.57 -43.24 5.49
C LYS A 119 0.04 -43.91 6.73
N ASN A 120 1.15 -43.39 7.28
CA ASN A 120 1.83 -43.97 8.45
C ASN A 120 1.76 -43.11 9.72
N GLY A 121 1.00 -42.01 9.73
CA GLY A 121 0.92 -41.08 10.86
C GLY A 121 -0.24 -41.26 11.84
N SER A 122 -1.04 -42.32 11.71
CA SER A 122 -2.20 -42.58 12.59
C SER A 122 -1.94 -43.78 13.48
N ASN A 123 -1.00 -43.67 14.41
CA ASN A 123 -0.91 -44.50 15.63
C ASN A 123 0.29 -44.03 16.47
N GLN A 124 0.13 -42.99 17.29
CA GLN A 124 0.74 -42.88 18.62
C GLN A 124 0.48 -41.49 19.21
N GLY A 125 -0.03 -41.48 20.44
CA GLY A 125 0.01 -40.30 21.31
C GLY A 125 -1.36 -39.77 21.72
N GLU A 126 -2.09 -40.56 22.50
CA GLU A 126 -3.08 -40.02 23.45
C GLU A 126 -2.34 -39.11 24.43
N VAL A 127 -2.18 -37.85 24.08
CA VAL A 127 -1.69 -36.81 24.99
C VAL A 127 -2.86 -36.48 25.90
N ARG A 128 -2.89 -37.15 27.07
CA ARG A 128 -3.68 -36.72 28.22
C ARG A 128 -3.42 -35.25 28.47
N VAL A 129 -4.41 -34.42 28.19
CA VAL A 129 -4.47 -33.04 28.64
C VAL A 129 -4.69 -33.08 30.16
N PRO A 130 -3.75 -32.59 31.00
CA PRO A 130 -4.08 -32.34 32.39
C PRO A 130 -5.10 -31.20 32.42
N SER A 131 -6.29 -31.53 32.92
CA SER A 131 -7.28 -30.59 33.40
C SER A 131 -6.64 -29.68 34.44
N VAL A 132 -6.31 -28.45 34.05
CA VAL A 132 -5.99 -27.37 34.98
C VAL A 132 -7.27 -26.57 35.18
N VAL A 133 -8.19 -27.19 35.92
CA VAL A 133 -9.18 -26.48 36.71
C VAL A 133 -8.47 -25.98 37.97
N ASN A 134 -8.75 -24.72 38.33
CA ASN A 134 -8.38 -24.01 39.56
C ASN A 134 -6.93 -23.48 39.66
N ILE A 135 -6.73 -22.24 39.18
CA ILE A 135 -5.97 -21.24 39.95
C ILE A 135 -6.74 -19.92 39.95
N ALA A 136 -7.24 -19.59 41.15
CA ALA A 136 -7.44 -18.30 41.79
C ALA A 136 -7.74 -17.06 40.91
N LYS A 137 -8.89 -16.40 41.08
CA LYS A 137 -9.14 -15.37 42.11
C LYS A 137 -8.00 -14.35 42.21
N GLN A 138 -8.39 -13.07 42.07
CA GLN A 138 -7.70 -11.84 42.48
C GLN A 138 -7.00 -11.05 41.37
N THR A 139 -7.80 -10.50 40.45
CA THR A 139 -7.47 -9.24 39.79
C THR A 139 -8.34 -8.14 40.38
N ASN A 140 -7.73 -7.27 41.17
CA ASN A 140 -8.28 -5.96 41.52
C ASN A 140 -8.65 -5.20 40.23
N PRO A 141 -9.80 -4.52 40.16
CA PRO A 141 -10.06 -3.59 39.07
C PRO A 141 -9.12 -2.41 39.23
N ILE A 142 -8.14 -2.31 38.33
CA ILE A 142 -7.38 -1.08 38.11
C ILE A 142 -8.39 -0.05 37.59
N PRO A 143 -8.56 1.12 38.24
CA PRO A 143 -9.41 2.17 37.71
C PRO A 143 -8.78 2.68 36.41
N VAL A 144 -9.37 2.28 35.29
CA VAL A 144 -9.09 2.85 33.97
C VAL A 144 -9.61 4.28 34.00
N GLN A 145 -8.73 5.23 34.34
CA GLN A 145 -9.05 6.64 34.21
C GLN A 145 -9.25 6.98 32.72
N PRO A 146 -10.34 7.66 32.33
CA PRO A 146 -10.62 8.05 30.95
C PRO A 146 -9.80 9.28 30.53
N VAL A 147 -8.46 9.21 30.59
CA VAL A 147 -7.60 10.33 30.17
C VAL A 147 -7.45 10.38 28.64
N ALA A 148 -7.57 9.24 27.96
CA ALA A 148 -7.38 9.15 26.51
C ALA A 148 -8.54 9.75 25.67
N VAL A 149 -9.75 9.90 26.25
CA VAL A 149 -10.90 10.48 25.53
C VAL A 149 -10.87 12.01 25.55
N GLN A 150 -10.39 12.61 26.65
CA GLN A 150 -10.30 14.07 26.81
C GLN A 150 -9.25 14.71 25.87
N GLN A 151 -8.12 14.04 25.62
CA GLN A 151 -7.11 14.55 24.68
C GLN A 151 -7.57 14.56 23.22
N LYS A 152 -8.47 13.64 22.85
CA LYS A 152 -8.99 13.58 21.47
C LYS A 152 -9.96 14.73 21.16
N LEU A 153 -10.78 15.11 22.15
CA LEU A 153 -11.70 16.26 22.02
C LEU A 153 -10.97 17.61 21.96
N LYS A 154 -9.88 17.79 22.72
CA LYS A 154 -9.14 19.06 22.72
C LYS A 154 -8.42 19.34 21.40
N LYS A 155 -7.89 18.31 20.74
CA LYS A 155 -7.27 18.48 19.41
C LYS A 155 -8.28 18.81 18.31
N GLN A 156 -9.54 18.44 18.50
CA GLN A 156 -10.58 18.67 17.50
C GLN A 156 -11.07 20.12 17.54
N SER A 157 -11.18 20.72 18.74
CA SER A 157 -11.53 22.14 18.87
C SER A 157 -10.44 23.09 18.32
N GLU A 158 -9.16 22.75 18.49
CA GLU A 158 -8.05 23.56 17.93
C GLU A 158 -8.01 23.51 16.40
N LEU A 159 -8.43 22.39 15.79
CA LEU A 159 -8.50 22.26 14.33
C LEU A 159 -9.66 23.08 13.74
N ASP A 160 -10.82 23.07 14.41
CA ASP A 160 -11.98 23.85 13.98
C ASP A 160 -11.73 25.36 14.06
N GLU A 161 -11.02 25.84 15.09
CA GLU A 161 -10.64 27.25 15.22
C GLU A 161 -9.66 27.69 14.12
N TYR A 162 -8.70 26.83 13.76
CA TYR A 162 -7.76 27.09 12.67
C TYR A 162 -8.45 27.16 11.30
N LEU A 163 -9.41 26.27 11.04
CA LEU A 163 -10.17 26.25 9.78
C LEU A 163 -11.05 27.50 9.62
N MET A 164 -11.68 27.96 10.70
CA MET A 164 -12.48 29.20 10.66
C MET A 164 -11.63 30.44 10.38
N PHE A 165 -10.41 30.52 10.94
CA PHE A 165 -9.50 31.64 10.69
C PHE A 165 -9.06 31.72 9.22
N HIS A 166 -8.77 30.58 8.58
CA HIS A 166 -8.35 30.55 7.17
C HIS A 166 -9.50 30.79 6.19
N ALA A 167 -10.71 30.28 6.48
CA ALA A 167 -11.89 30.55 5.66
C ALA A 167 -12.21 32.06 5.61
N GLN A 168 -12.04 32.76 6.73
CA GLN A 168 -12.31 34.19 6.81
C GLN A 168 -11.29 35.01 6.02
N ASN A 169 -10.00 34.65 6.06
CA ASN A 169 -8.95 35.32 5.28
C ASN A 169 -9.04 35.04 3.78
N ALA A 170 -9.47 33.84 3.37
CA ALA A 170 -9.66 33.51 1.95
C ALA A 170 -10.72 34.41 1.31
N SER A 171 -11.79 34.75 2.05
CA SER A 171 -12.87 35.63 1.57
C SER A 171 -12.46 37.09 1.33
N GLN A 172 -11.38 37.57 1.94
CA GLN A 172 -10.89 38.94 1.77
C GLN A 172 -9.91 39.11 0.59
N SER A 173 -9.48 38.02 -0.04
CA SER A 173 -8.47 38.06 -1.11
C SER A 173 -9.02 38.27 -2.53
N HIS A 174 -10.32 38.53 -2.69
CA HIS A 174 -10.91 38.95 -3.97
C HIS A 174 -10.58 40.42 -4.29
N ILE A 175 -9.30 40.71 -4.48
CA ILE A 175 -8.84 41.90 -5.19
C ILE A 175 -8.85 41.53 -6.68
N GLY A 176 -9.77 42.15 -7.41
CA GLY A 176 -10.04 41.85 -8.81
C GLY A 176 -8.82 42.00 -9.71
N TYR A 177 -8.52 40.95 -10.46
CA TYR A 177 -7.63 41.06 -11.62
C TYR A 177 -8.45 41.60 -12.81
N PRO A 178 -8.02 42.68 -13.46
CA PRO A 178 -8.70 43.17 -14.65
C PRO A 178 -8.51 42.17 -15.81
N VAL A 179 -9.63 41.71 -16.36
CA VAL A 179 -9.67 40.88 -17.57
C VAL A 179 -9.35 41.77 -18.76
N ILE A 180 -8.14 41.66 -19.30
CA ILE A 180 -7.76 42.33 -20.56
C ILE A 180 -8.21 41.43 -21.71
N TYR A 181 -9.29 41.80 -22.37
CA TYR A 181 -9.69 41.19 -23.64
C TYR A 181 -8.79 41.72 -24.76
N ALA A 182 -7.99 40.84 -25.36
CA ALA A 182 -7.30 41.12 -26.61
C ALA A 182 -8.26 40.77 -27.77
N SER A 183 -8.75 41.80 -28.47
CA SER A 183 -9.47 41.64 -29.73
C SER A 183 -8.47 41.38 -30.86
N TYR A 184 -8.70 40.29 -31.60
CA TYR A 184 -8.14 40.03 -32.93
C TYR A 184 -9.19 40.36 -33.99
#